data_AF-A0A6A0INC5-F1
#
_entry.id   AF-A0A6A0INC5-F1
#
_cell.length_a   1.000
_cell.length_b   1.000
_cell.length_c   1.000
_cell.angle_alpha   90.00
_cell.angle_beta   90.00
_cell.angle_gamma   90.00
#
_symmetry.space_group_name_H-M   'P 1'
#
loop_
_entity.id
_entity.type
_entity.pdbx_description
1 polymer ?
#
loop_
_entity_poly.entity_id
_entity_poly.type
_entity_poly.pdbx_seq_one_letter_code
_entity_poly.pdbx_strand_id
1 'polypeptide(L)'
;MPNLNPNLASTKLEYTRAAAGIRNPAVTVLVPGEDVYRFASSVQPGTGHAVSPARQATGPWWFRSRDWQKILKSYLKGSFSLGTTARIAGAVQWSWSQMDVLLKARVVSAIEVWEGQGLPQYRDVLPNGMTVTLRGFPNVVQLYVPGMPGNAAAFQLIDRLEVASTDQRGDEVGGAWGAARP
;
A
#
# COMPACT_ATOMS: atom_id res chain seq x y z
N MET A 1 -14.36 12.62 23.55
CA MET A 1 -14.57 11.52 22.59
C MET A 1 -13.73 10.34 23.07
N PRO A 2 -14.27 9.10 23.13
CA PRO A 2 -13.47 7.94 23.48
C PRO A 2 -12.33 7.77 22.46
N ASN A 3 -11.14 7.42 22.94
CA ASN A 3 -9.94 7.23 22.13
C ASN A 3 -10.18 6.02 21.21
N LEU A 4 -10.34 6.25 19.90
CA LEU A 4 -10.74 5.22 18.94
C LEU A 4 -9.63 4.17 18.76
N ASN A 5 -8.37 4.57 18.97
CA ASN A 5 -7.26 3.65 19.09
C ASN A 5 -6.29 4.12 20.21
N PRO A 6 -6.37 3.54 21.43
CA PRO A 6 -5.57 3.98 22.56
C PRO A 6 -4.05 3.85 22.36
N ASN A 7 -3.63 3.13 21.31
CA ASN A 7 -2.23 2.88 20.98
C ASN A 7 -1.68 3.76 19.86
N LEU A 8 -2.52 4.59 19.22
CA LEU A 8 -2.15 5.29 17.98
C LEU A 8 -1.06 6.33 18.20
N ALA A 9 -1.24 7.19 19.20
CA ALA A 9 -0.31 8.27 19.56
C ALA A 9 0.64 7.88 20.70
N SER A 10 0.42 6.74 21.36
CA SER A 10 1.09 6.39 22.62
C SER A 10 2.22 5.37 22.47
N THR A 11 2.29 4.60 21.38
CA THR A 11 3.39 3.65 21.17
C THR A 11 4.41 4.21 20.19
N LYS A 12 5.62 4.52 20.69
CA LYS A 12 6.80 4.91 19.89
C LYS A 12 7.05 3.95 18.72
N LEU A 13 6.67 2.68 18.88
CA LEU A 13 6.78 1.64 17.86
C LEU A 13 5.88 1.88 16.64
N GLU A 14 4.59 2.14 16.84
CA GLU A 14 3.65 2.34 15.72
C GLU A 14 3.94 3.64 14.97
N TYR A 15 4.33 4.70 15.69
CA TYR A 15 4.83 5.92 15.04
C TYR A 15 6.09 5.63 14.21
N THR A 16 7.05 4.87 14.73
CA THR A 16 8.27 4.50 14.00
C THR A 16 7.95 3.70 12.73
N ARG A 17 6.98 2.77 12.80
CA ARG A 17 6.51 1.99 11.64
C ARG A 17 5.84 2.88 10.60
N ALA A 18 4.97 3.80 11.02
CA ALA A 18 4.37 4.78 10.13
C ALA A 18 5.44 5.67 9.47
N ALA A 19 6.38 6.19 10.28
CA ALA A 19 7.47 7.06 9.83
C ALA A 19 8.49 6.37 8.90
N ALA A 20 8.51 5.03 8.82
CA ALA A 20 9.33 4.30 7.85
C ALA A 20 8.81 4.44 6.40
N GLY A 21 7.50 4.64 6.23
CA GLY A 21 6.86 4.78 4.91
C GLY A 21 6.19 6.13 4.66
N ILE A 22 5.92 6.93 5.69
CA ILE A 22 5.21 8.22 5.60
C ILE A 22 6.14 9.36 6.02
N ARG A 23 6.18 10.40 5.21
CA ARG A 23 6.77 11.69 5.57
C ARG A 23 5.80 12.48 6.44
N ASN A 24 6.28 12.98 7.58
CA ASN A 24 5.51 13.78 8.53
C ASN A 24 4.14 13.16 8.86
N PRO A 25 4.11 11.96 9.47
CA PRO A 25 2.86 11.27 9.76
C PRO A 25 1.91 12.15 10.58
N ALA A 26 0.68 12.32 10.11
CA ALA A 26 -0.40 13.00 10.81
C ALA A 26 -1.51 12.02 11.16
N VAL A 27 -2.19 12.23 12.29
CA VAL A 27 -3.33 11.39 12.68
C VAL A 27 -4.57 11.85 11.92
N THR A 28 -5.32 10.89 11.37
CA THR A 28 -6.66 11.11 10.83
C THR A 28 -7.58 9.96 11.26
N VAL A 29 -8.88 10.19 11.16
CA VAL A 29 -9.90 9.14 11.32
C VAL A 29 -10.39 8.69 9.94
N LEU A 30 -10.55 7.38 9.76
CA LEU A 30 -11.37 6.79 8.72
C LEU A 30 -12.76 6.54 9.30
N VAL A 31 -13.81 6.94 8.57
CA VAL A 31 -15.19 6.78 9.03
C VAL A 31 -15.89 5.62 8.31
N PRO A 32 -16.91 4.99 8.94
CA PRO A 32 -17.68 3.93 8.29
C PRO A 32 -18.26 4.38 6.95
N GLY A 33 -18.22 3.47 5.97
CA GLY A 33 -18.66 3.71 4.59
C GLY A 33 -17.56 4.18 3.65
N GLU A 34 -16.40 4.63 4.15
CA GLU A 34 -15.26 4.96 3.30
C GLU A 34 -14.71 3.72 2.60
N ASP A 35 -14.41 3.85 1.30
CA ASP A 35 -13.69 2.83 0.54
C ASP A 35 -12.18 3.11 0.62
N VAL A 36 -11.40 2.07 0.92
CA VAL A 36 -9.93 2.09 0.95
C VAL A 36 -9.35 1.01 0.04
N TYR A 37 -8.15 1.26 -0.44
CA TYR A 37 -7.47 0.44 -1.43
C TYR A 37 -6.08 0.06 -0.95
N ARG A 38 -5.63 -1.14 -1.30
CA ARG A 38 -4.31 -1.62 -0.95
C ARG A 38 -3.69 -2.45 -2.05
N PHE A 39 -2.39 -2.29 -2.20
CA PHE A 39 -1.56 -3.22 -2.95
C PHE A 39 -0.88 -4.20 -1.98
N ALA A 40 -1.06 -5.49 -2.23
CA ALA A 40 -0.51 -6.60 -1.46
C ALA A 40 0.34 -7.49 -2.37
N SER A 41 0.93 -8.55 -1.80
CA SER A 41 1.70 -9.55 -2.55
C SER A 41 0.95 -10.88 -2.61
N SER A 42 0.96 -11.54 -3.77
CA SER A 42 0.48 -12.93 -3.92
C SER A 42 1.40 -13.92 -3.22
N VAL A 43 2.71 -13.64 -3.18
CA VAL A 43 3.71 -14.41 -2.44
C VAL A 43 4.52 -13.52 -1.48
N GLN A 44 5.10 -14.13 -0.45
CA GLN A 44 5.97 -13.41 0.49
C GLN A 44 7.31 -13.10 -0.18
N PRO A 45 7.75 -11.82 -0.21
CA PRO A 45 9.07 -11.45 -0.70
C PRO A 45 10.18 -12.24 0.02
N GLY A 46 11.16 -12.73 -0.74
CA GLY A 46 12.29 -13.50 -0.23
C GLY A 46 12.06 -15.00 -0.10
N THR A 47 10.86 -15.46 0.30
CA THR A 47 10.57 -16.90 0.46
C THR A 47 9.76 -17.49 -0.70
N GLY A 48 8.97 -16.67 -1.41
CA GLY A 48 8.10 -17.12 -2.49
C GLY A 48 6.88 -17.92 -2.03
N HIS A 49 6.64 -18.06 -0.72
CA HIS A 49 5.46 -18.74 -0.21
C HIS A 49 4.18 -17.95 -0.49
N ALA A 50 3.14 -18.65 -0.95
CA ALA A 50 1.83 -18.06 -1.19
C ALA A 50 1.27 -17.37 0.06
N VAL A 51 0.71 -16.17 -0.14
CA VAL A 51 0.07 -15.37 0.90
C VAL A 51 -1.44 -15.55 0.77
N SER A 52 -2.09 -16.02 1.84
CA SER A 52 -3.54 -16.17 1.84
C SER A 52 -4.26 -14.82 1.69
N PRO A 53 -5.44 -14.76 1.07
CA PRO A 53 -6.24 -13.53 0.96
C PRO A 53 -6.48 -12.84 2.31
N ALA A 54 -6.71 -13.62 3.38
CA ALA A 54 -6.83 -13.09 4.73
C ALA A 54 -5.57 -12.34 5.18
N ARG A 55 -4.38 -12.88 4.90
CA ARG A 55 -3.11 -12.22 5.22
C ARG A 55 -2.82 -11.01 4.33
N GLN A 56 -3.29 -11.01 3.08
CA GLN A 56 -3.22 -9.85 2.19
C GLN A 56 -4.06 -8.68 2.72
N ALA A 57 -5.23 -8.98 3.29
CA ALA A 57 -6.13 -7.97 3.86
C ALA A 57 -5.66 -7.39 5.19
N THR A 58 -4.78 -8.07 5.94
CA THR A 58 -4.49 -7.73 7.34
C THR A 58 -3.19 -6.96 7.59
N GLY A 59 -2.49 -6.50 6.56
CA GLY A 59 -1.36 -5.58 6.73
C GLY A 59 -1.76 -4.09 6.66
N PRO A 60 -0.83 -3.21 7.04
CA PRO A 60 -1.19 -1.88 7.55
C PRO A 60 -1.26 -0.77 6.50
N TRP A 61 -0.78 -0.98 5.27
CA TRP A 61 -0.62 0.08 4.27
C TRP A 61 -1.81 0.15 3.31
N TRP A 62 -2.46 1.32 3.24
CA TRP A 62 -3.68 1.56 2.45
C TRP A 62 -3.67 2.94 1.79
N PHE A 63 -4.63 3.18 0.91
CA PHE A 63 -4.91 4.46 0.24
C PHE A 63 -6.41 4.75 0.32
N ARG A 64 -6.78 6.03 0.47
CA ARG A 64 -8.19 6.43 0.27
C ARG A 64 -8.57 6.36 -1.22
N SER A 65 -9.87 6.25 -1.51
CA SER A 65 -10.41 6.34 -2.87
C SER A 65 -9.82 7.48 -3.71
N ARG A 66 -9.74 8.70 -3.14
CA ARG A 66 -9.22 9.87 -3.86
C ARG A 66 -7.75 9.73 -4.28
N ASP A 67 -6.95 8.99 -3.51
CA ASP A 67 -5.52 8.79 -3.74
C ASP A 67 -5.30 7.62 -4.69
N TRP A 68 -6.09 6.56 -4.53
CA TRP A 68 -6.21 5.48 -5.50
C TRP A 68 -6.53 5.99 -6.92
N GLN A 69 -7.49 6.89 -7.07
CA GLN A 69 -7.85 7.45 -8.39
C GLN A 69 -6.68 8.20 -9.06
N LYS A 70 -5.78 8.82 -8.28
CA LYS A 70 -4.58 9.47 -8.82
C LYS A 70 -3.57 8.45 -9.35
N ILE A 71 -3.39 7.34 -8.62
CA ILE A 71 -2.56 6.21 -9.04
C ILE A 71 -3.12 5.62 -10.34
N LEU A 72 -4.42 5.32 -10.37
CA LEU A 72 -5.09 4.77 -11.55
C LEU A 72 -4.97 5.70 -12.76
N LYS A 73 -5.18 7.00 -12.57
CA LYS A 73 -5.01 8.00 -13.64
C LYS A 73 -3.58 8.06 -14.17
N SER A 74 -2.58 7.94 -13.30
CA SER A 74 -1.17 7.91 -13.72
C SER A 74 -0.86 6.62 -14.50
N TYR A 75 -1.35 5.49 -14.02
CA TYR A 75 -1.20 4.20 -14.67
C TYR A 75 -1.79 4.23 -16.09
N LEU A 76 -3.02 4.74 -16.25
CA LEU A 76 -3.69 4.84 -17.55
C LEU A 76 -3.01 5.77 -18.56
N LYS A 77 -2.08 6.63 -18.10
CA LYS A 77 -1.31 7.56 -18.95
C LYS A 77 0.14 7.14 -19.15
N GLY A 78 0.63 6.20 -18.36
CA GLY A 78 2.04 5.81 -18.32
C GLY A 78 2.29 4.48 -19.05
N SER A 79 3.55 4.07 -19.03
CA SER A 79 4.01 2.79 -19.59
C SER A 79 4.23 1.70 -18.53
N PHE A 80 4.08 2.04 -17.23
CA PHE A 80 4.26 1.07 -16.15
C PHE A 80 2.99 0.28 -15.89
N SER A 81 3.16 -0.97 -15.45
CA SER A 81 2.05 -1.76 -14.90
C SER A 81 1.46 -1.11 -13.65
N LEU A 82 0.24 -1.51 -13.28
CA LEU A 82 -0.45 -0.86 -12.18
C LEU A 82 0.27 -1.03 -10.85
N GLY A 83 0.73 -2.24 -10.52
CA GLY A 83 1.47 -2.52 -9.28
C GLY A 83 2.74 -1.67 -9.20
N THR A 84 3.46 -1.56 -10.32
CA THR A 84 4.66 -0.70 -10.43
C THR A 84 4.31 0.79 -10.27
N THR A 85 3.20 1.25 -10.85
CA THR A 85 2.74 2.64 -10.69
C THR A 85 2.39 2.93 -9.23
N ALA A 86 1.68 2.03 -8.56
CA ALA A 86 1.34 2.16 -7.15
C ALA A 86 2.60 2.16 -6.26
N ARG A 87 3.58 1.32 -6.60
CA ARG A 87 4.89 1.28 -5.95
C ARG A 87 5.58 2.65 -5.97
N ILE A 88 5.69 3.24 -7.16
CA ILE A 88 6.32 4.54 -7.35
C ILE A 88 5.53 5.62 -6.60
N ALA A 89 4.20 5.57 -6.66
CA ALA A 89 3.33 6.53 -5.99
C ALA A 89 3.46 6.49 -4.45
N GLY A 90 3.57 5.30 -3.87
CA GLY A 90 3.72 5.08 -2.43
C GLY A 90 5.16 5.05 -1.92
N ALA A 91 6.15 5.16 -2.81
CA ALA A 91 7.56 4.95 -2.48
C ALA A 91 7.83 3.61 -1.76
N VAL A 92 7.29 2.50 -2.28
CA VAL A 92 7.40 1.17 -1.65
C VAL A 92 8.58 0.40 -2.23
N GLN A 93 9.52 -0.06 -1.40
CA GLN A 93 10.68 -0.79 -1.92
C GLN A 93 10.30 -2.16 -2.52
N TRP A 94 11.04 -2.63 -3.54
CA TRP A 94 10.81 -3.95 -4.15
C TRP A 94 10.95 -5.12 -3.16
N SER A 95 11.85 -4.98 -2.20
CA SER A 95 12.07 -5.95 -1.12
C SER A 95 10.88 -6.08 -0.14
N TRP A 96 9.98 -5.09 -0.09
CA TRP A 96 8.90 -5.04 0.91
C TRP A 96 7.60 -5.70 0.44
N SER A 97 7.32 -5.67 -0.86
CA SER A 97 6.07 -6.17 -1.45
C SER A 97 6.23 -6.32 -2.96
N GLN A 98 5.60 -7.32 -3.57
CA GLN A 98 5.47 -7.46 -5.02
C GLN A 98 4.41 -6.52 -5.62
N MET A 99 3.38 -6.14 -4.84
CA MET A 99 2.30 -5.24 -5.28
C MET A 99 1.49 -5.76 -6.48
N ASP A 100 1.35 -7.08 -6.58
CA ASP A 100 0.66 -7.81 -7.65
C ASP A 100 -0.78 -8.22 -7.29
N VAL A 101 -1.28 -7.76 -6.14
CA VAL A 101 -2.68 -7.92 -5.72
C VAL A 101 -3.26 -6.57 -5.31
N LEU A 102 -4.36 -6.16 -5.92
CA LEU A 102 -5.17 -5.01 -5.50
C LEU A 102 -6.35 -5.49 -4.64
N LEU A 103 -6.50 -4.88 -3.48
CA LEU A 103 -7.64 -5.07 -2.59
C LEU A 103 -8.45 -3.79 -2.51
N LYS A 104 -9.78 -3.94 -2.51
CA LYS A 104 -10.73 -2.90 -2.11
C LYS A 104 -11.39 -3.34 -0.81
N ALA A 105 -11.38 -2.49 0.20
CA ALA A 105 -12.14 -2.72 1.42
C ALA A 105 -13.02 -1.51 1.76
N ARG A 106 -14.07 -1.76 2.52
CA ARG A 106 -14.93 -0.73 3.10
C ARG A 106 -14.68 -0.64 4.59
N VAL A 107 -14.52 0.57 5.09
CA VAL A 107 -14.44 0.84 6.53
C VAL A 107 -15.81 0.59 7.13
N VAL A 108 -15.89 -0.29 8.13
CA VAL A 108 -17.16 -0.64 8.82
C VAL A 108 -17.24 -0.10 10.24
N SER A 109 -16.10 0.25 10.84
CA SER A 109 -16.03 0.96 12.11
C SER A 109 -15.01 2.09 12.02
N ALA A 110 -15.26 3.18 12.76
CA ALA A 110 -14.33 4.31 12.78
C ALA A 110 -12.99 3.87 13.35
N ILE A 111 -11.90 4.25 12.69
CA ILE A 111 -10.56 3.88 13.11
C ILE A 111 -9.59 5.04 12.88
N GLU A 112 -8.77 5.32 13.89
CA GLU A 112 -7.67 6.26 13.74
C GLU A 112 -6.51 5.60 12.99
N VAL A 113 -5.88 6.37 12.10
CA VAL A 113 -4.77 5.95 11.26
C VAL A 113 -3.75 7.07 11.13
N TRP A 114 -2.54 6.72 10.74
CA TRP A 114 -1.54 7.69 10.30
C TRP A 114 -1.70 7.94 8.81
N GLU A 115 -1.60 9.19 8.39
CA GLU A 115 -1.59 9.57 6.98
C GLU A 115 -0.43 10.50 6.63
N GLY A 116 -0.04 10.49 5.36
CA GLY A 116 0.89 11.45 4.79
C GLY A 116 1.44 10.98 3.45
N GLN A 117 2.33 11.77 2.86
CA GLN A 117 2.99 11.43 1.60
C GLN A 117 4.03 10.32 1.80
N GLY A 118 4.37 9.61 0.72
CA GLY A 118 5.45 8.63 0.78
C GLY A 118 6.78 9.23 1.20
N LEU A 119 7.45 8.56 2.15
CA LEU A 119 8.82 8.87 2.49
C LEU A 119 9.72 8.39 1.34
N PRO A 120 10.54 9.27 0.73
CA PRO A 120 11.41 8.84 -0.35
C PRO A 120 12.34 7.72 0.08
N GLN A 121 12.39 6.67 -0.73
CA GLN A 121 13.31 5.55 -0.53
C GLN A 121 14.49 5.75 -1.46
N TYR A 122 15.66 5.94 -0.87
CA TYR A 122 16.91 6.17 -1.60
C TYR A 122 17.61 4.84 -1.83
N ARG A 123 18.13 4.68 -3.04
CA ARG A 123 18.92 3.53 -3.46
C ARG A 123 18.19 2.19 -3.35
N ASP A 124 17.00 2.13 -3.92
CA ASP A 124 16.47 0.82 -4.26
C ASP A 124 17.26 0.28 -5.46
N VAL A 125 17.64 -0.99 -5.40
CA VAL A 125 18.42 -1.62 -6.47
C VAL A 125 17.42 -2.28 -7.40
N LEU A 126 17.27 -1.70 -8.58
CA LEU A 126 16.57 -2.36 -9.65
C LEU A 126 17.30 -3.68 -9.99
N PRO A 127 16.55 -4.64 -10.51
CA PRO A 127 17.05 -5.93 -10.95
C PRO A 127 18.28 -5.91 -11.85
N ASN A 128 18.35 -4.92 -12.74
CA ASN A 128 19.45 -4.71 -13.67
C ASN A 128 20.67 -4.04 -13.02
N GLY A 129 20.70 -3.93 -11.69
CA GLY A 129 21.74 -3.25 -10.92
C GLY A 129 21.60 -1.72 -10.88
N MET A 130 20.62 -1.13 -11.57
CA MET A 130 20.42 0.32 -11.54
C MET A 130 19.86 0.77 -10.20
N THR A 131 20.41 1.85 -9.68
CA THR A 131 19.94 2.43 -8.42
C THR A 131 18.83 3.43 -8.70
N VAL A 132 17.62 3.20 -8.20
CA VAL A 132 16.50 4.14 -8.32
C VAL A 132 16.16 4.79 -6.98
N THR A 133 15.63 6.00 -7.07
CA THR A 133 15.06 6.71 -5.92
C THR A 133 13.55 6.77 -6.10
N LEU A 134 12.82 6.10 -5.23
CA LEU A 134 11.36 6.17 -5.21
C LEU A 134 10.96 7.39 -4.38
N ARG A 135 10.55 8.48 -5.05
CA ARG A 135 10.23 9.74 -4.36
C ARG A 135 8.82 9.79 -3.76
N GLY A 136 7.94 8.89 -4.18
CA GLY A 136 6.50 9.01 -3.92
C GLY A 136 5.87 10.07 -4.83
N PHE A 137 4.59 9.94 -5.13
CA PHE A 137 3.86 10.99 -5.84
C PHE A 137 3.56 12.14 -4.86
N PRO A 138 3.84 13.40 -5.24
CA PRO A 138 3.67 14.54 -4.34
C PRO A 138 2.20 14.79 -3.98
N ASN A 139 1.26 14.26 -4.76
CA ASN A 139 -0.17 14.43 -4.55
C ASN A 139 -0.86 13.15 -4.05
N VAL A 140 -0.15 12.07 -3.73
CA VAL A 140 -0.72 10.83 -3.20
C VAL A 140 -0.46 10.73 -1.70
N VAL A 141 -1.52 10.53 -0.94
CA VAL A 141 -1.46 10.26 0.50
C VAL A 141 -1.61 8.76 0.75
N GLN A 142 -0.74 8.23 1.60
CA GLN A 142 -0.75 6.87 2.11
C GLN A 142 -1.37 6.85 3.50
N LEU A 143 -1.96 5.72 3.86
CA LEU A 143 -2.48 5.43 5.18
C LEU A 143 -1.68 4.29 5.80
N TYR A 144 -1.38 4.42 7.08
CA TYR A 144 -0.86 3.36 7.92
C TYR A 144 -1.84 3.08 9.06
N VAL A 145 -2.40 1.88 9.06
CA VAL A 145 -3.34 1.39 10.07
C VAL A 145 -2.54 0.62 11.15
N PRO A 146 -2.33 1.19 12.34
CA PRO A 146 -1.56 0.51 13.38
C PRO A 146 -2.30 -0.69 13.96
N GLY A 147 -1.57 -1.62 14.56
CA GLY A 147 -2.15 -2.77 15.27
C GLY A 147 -2.79 -3.84 14.38
N MET A 148 -2.67 -3.72 13.06
CA MET A 148 -2.97 -4.80 12.11
C MET A 148 -2.10 -6.04 12.40
N PRO A 149 -2.66 -7.27 12.52
CA PRO A 149 -3.99 -7.72 12.10
C PRO A 149 -5.13 -7.50 13.11
N GLY A 150 -4.87 -7.08 14.36
CA GLY A 150 -5.89 -6.93 15.41
C GLY A 150 -7.02 -5.97 15.09
N ASN A 151 -6.77 -5.02 14.18
CA ASN A 151 -7.76 -4.04 13.70
C ASN A 151 -8.45 -4.43 12.38
N ALA A 152 -8.27 -5.66 11.89
CA ALA A 152 -8.87 -6.10 10.63
C ALA A 152 -10.41 -6.05 10.63
N ALA A 153 -11.04 -6.17 11.79
CA ALA A 153 -12.50 -6.07 11.94
C ALA A 153 -13.06 -4.67 11.58
N ALA A 154 -12.21 -3.63 11.50
CA ALA A 154 -12.61 -2.31 11.03
C ALA A 154 -12.81 -2.22 9.51
N PHE A 155 -12.41 -3.27 8.77
CA PHE A 155 -12.46 -3.33 7.32
C PHE A 155 -13.24 -4.56 6.85
N GLN A 156 -14.16 -4.36 5.92
CA GLN A 156 -14.81 -5.42 5.16
C GLN A 156 -14.17 -5.48 3.78
N LEU A 157 -13.56 -6.61 3.42
CA LEU A 157 -13.04 -6.82 2.07
C LEU A 157 -14.22 -6.87 1.07
N ILE A 158 -14.15 -6.05 0.03
CA ILE A 158 -15.17 -5.93 -1.02
C ILE A 158 -14.71 -6.62 -2.30
N ASP A 159 -13.45 -6.43 -2.68
CA ASP A 159 -12.91 -6.96 -3.93
C ASP A 159 -11.42 -7.31 -3.80
N ARG A 160 -10.97 -8.29 -4.59
CA ARG A 160 -9.58 -8.72 -4.73
C ARG A 160 -9.31 -9.01 -6.20
N LEU A 161 -8.33 -8.30 -6.76
CA LEU A 161 -7.89 -8.45 -8.13
C LEU A 161 -6.40 -8.73 -8.17
N GLU A 162 -5.99 -9.66 -9.03
CA GLU A 162 -4.57 -9.84 -9.36
C GLU A 162 -4.21 -8.85 -10.46
N VAL A 163 -3.09 -8.15 -10.28
CA VAL A 163 -2.69 -7.02 -11.12
C VAL A 163 -1.26 -7.20 -11.56
N ALA A 164 -0.93 -6.73 -12.76
CA ALA A 164 0.44 -6.77 -13.22
C ALA A 164 1.32 -5.84 -12.37
N SER A 165 2.50 -6.34 -12.02
CA SER A 165 3.56 -5.63 -11.30
C SER A 165 4.92 -6.11 -11.79
N THR A 166 5.98 -5.52 -11.25
CA THR A 166 7.37 -5.99 -11.44
C THR A 166 7.93 -6.43 -10.10
N ASP A 167 8.55 -7.61 -10.08
CA ASP A 167 9.23 -8.11 -8.89
C ASP A 167 10.63 -7.50 -8.73
N GLN A 168 11.36 -7.93 -7.70
CA GLN A 168 12.74 -7.47 -7.45
C GLN A 168 13.76 -7.90 -8.51
N ARG A 169 13.37 -8.79 -9.45
CA ARG A 169 14.13 -9.22 -10.63
C ARG A 169 13.65 -8.55 -11.93
N GLY A 170 12.61 -7.73 -11.84
CA GLY A 170 12.10 -6.95 -12.98
C GLY A 170 11.27 -7.79 -13.90
N ASP A 171 11.03 -9.03 -13.48
CA ASP A 171 10.13 -9.95 -14.14
C ASP A 171 8.71 -9.47 -13.86
N GLU A 172 7.86 -9.53 -14.89
CA GLU A 172 6.45 -9.26 -14.73
C GLU A 172 5.82 -10.34 -13.83
N VAL A 173 5.07 -9.89 -12.83
CA VAL A 173 4.36 -10.78 -11.90
C VAL A 173 2.91 -10.33 -11.74
N GLY A 174 2.02 -11.28 -11.44
CA GLY A 174 0.61 -11.02 -11.19
C GLY A 174 -0.32 -11.25 -12.38
N GLY A 175 -1.57 -10.80 -12.24
CA GLY A 175 -2.66 -11.07 -13.17
C GLY A 175 -2.69 -10.15 -14.39
N ALA A 176 -3.46 -10.55 -15.41
CA ALA A 176 -3.59 -9.83 -16.68
C ALA A 176 -4.20 -8.42 -16.55
N TRP A 177 -4.80 -8.07 -15.41
CA TRP A 177 -5.34 -6.73 -15.21
C TRP A 177 -4.19 -5.72 -15.12
N GLY A 178 -4.01 -5.03 -16.23
CA GLY A 178 -2.93 -4.07 -16.45
C GLY A 178 -1.60 -4.65 -16.88
N ALA A 179 -1.59 -5.88 -17.39
CA ALA A 179 -0.53 -6.33 -18.29
C ALA A 179 -0.60 -5.45 -19.57
N ALA A 180 0.57 -5.02 -20.03
CA ALA A 180 0.82 -4.01 -21.06
C ALA A 180 -0.36 -3.76 -22.05
N ARG A 181 -0.78 -2.49 -22.16
CA ARG A 181 -1.57 -2.04 -23.30
C ARG A 181 -0.66 -2.00 -24.55
N PRO A 182 -1.20 -2.25 -25.76
CA PRO A 182 -0.44 -2.18 -27.00
C PRO A 182 0.21 -0.80 -27.23
#